data_AF-A0A2L0CBU5-F1
#
_entry.id   AF-A0A2L0CBU5-F1
#
_cell.length_a   1.000
_cell.length_b   1.000
_cell.length_c   1.000
_cell.angle_alpha   90.00
_cell.angle_beta   90.00
_cell.angle_gamma   90.00
#
_symmetry.space_group_name_H-M   'P 1'
#
loop_
_entity.id
_entity.type
_entity.pdbx_description
1 polymer ?
#
loop_
_entity_poly.entity_id
_entity_poly.type
_entity_poly.pdbx_seq_one_letter_code
_entity_poly.pdbx_strand_id
1 'polypeptide(L)'
;LTAKALGVELLVHYGHSCLIPVDQTSGIKILYVFVDIKIDPVHFIETLKLNIDKKMRIGLVSTIQFVTTLQAVSAALQKEGYVVSVPQFKPLSPGEILGCTAPKLRCADVVVYLGDGRFHIEAAMIANPNLKAYRYDPYDKKFTAEYYDFSRMSKNRKKAIDDAKNANSFGVILGTLGRQGNTRVAEVLREKIANLNRQSIVILLSEIFPKKLDLFPNLEAFVQIACPRLS
;
A
#
# COMPACT_ATOMS: atom_id res chain seq x y z
N LEU A 1 7.83 -10.21 18.77
CA LEU A 1 8.87 -11.19 19.16
C LEU A 1 10.05 -10.51 19.84
N THR A 2 10.71 -9.54 19.20
CA THR A 2 11.83 -8.79 19.81
C THR A 2 11.46 -8.12 21.14
N ALA A 3 10.36 -7.36 21.18
CA ALA A 3 9.92 -6.70 22.42
C ALA A 3 9.68 -7.70 23.57
N LYS A 4 9.03 -8.84 23.29
CA LYS A 4 8.84 -9.92 24.26
C LYS A 4 10.17 -10.54 24.72
N ALA A 5 11.10 -10.79 23.79
CA ALA A 5 12.42 -11.33 24.11
C ALA A 5 13.25 -10.36 24.99
N LEU A 6 12.99 -9.06 24.88
CA LEU A 6 13.58 -8.02 25.73
C LEU A 6 12.83 -7.79 27.05
N GLY A 7 11.81 -8.59 27.36
CA GLY A 7 11.00 -8.43 28.59
C GLY A 7 10.09 -7.20 28.58
N VAL A 8 9.79 -6.63 27.41
CA VAL A 8 8.90 -5.46 27.30
C VAL A 8 7.46 -5.86 27.56
N GLU A 9 6.80 -5.14 28.46
CA GLU A 9 5.40 -5.38 28.85
C GLU A 9 4.39 -4.59 28.02
N LEU A 10 4.79 -3.44 27.47
CA LEU A 10 3.98 -2.55 26.64
C LEU A 10 4.78 -2.02 25.44
N LEU A 11 4.23 -2.17 24.24
CA LEU A 11 4.73 -1.55 23.02
C LEU A 11 3.83 -0.37 22.63
N VAL A 12 4.40 0.83 22.49
CA VAL A 12 3.67 1.99 21.97
C VAL A 12 3.98 2.15 20.48
N HIS A 13 2.96 2.07 19.63
CA HIS A 13 3.08 2.09 18.18
C HIS A 13 2.45 3.36 17.61
N TYR A 14 3.28 4.31 17.19
CA TYR A 14 2.84 5.60 16.66
C TYR A 14 2.59 5.56 15.16
N GLY A 15 1.60 6.34 14.71
CA GLY A 15 1.49 6.80 13.32
C GLY A 15 0.86 5.83 12.32
N HIS A 16 0.49 4.61 12.72
CA HIS A 16 -0.12 3.62 11.82
C HIS A 16 -1.43 3.07 12.35
N SER A 17 -2.31 2.71 11.42
CA SER A 17 -3.53 1.94 11.69
C SER A 17 -3.24 0.60 12.34
N CYS A 18 -4.16 0.18 13.21
CA CYS A 18 -4.13 -1.15 13.80
C CYS A 18 -4.59 -2.18 12.74
N LEU A 19 -3.64 -2.74 12.00
CA LEU A 19 -3.91 -3.72 10.95
C LEU A 19 -3.96 -5.17 11.46
N ILE A 20 -3.67 -5.38 12.74
CA ILE A 20 -3.57 -6.70 13.36
C ILE A 20 -4.61 -6.79 14.48
N PRO A 21 -5.44 -7.84 14.52
CA PRO A 21 -6.36 -8.06 15.63
C PRO A 21 -5.63 -8.11 16.98
N VAL A 22 -6.19 -7.45 17.99
CA VAL A 22 -5.55 -7.25 19.31
C VAL A 22 -5.31 -8.57 20.06
N ASP A 23 -6.15 -9.57 19.81
CA ASP A 23 -6.03 -10.94 20.31
C ASP A 23 -4.81 -11.68 19.77
N GLN A 24 -4.18 -11.17 18.70
CA GLN A 24 -3.08 -11.83 18.03
C GLN A 24 -1.73 -11.12 18.22
N THR A 25 -1.58 -10.45 19.36
CA THR A 25 -0.38 -9.71 19.78
C THR A 25 0.65 -10.57 20.52
N SER A 26 0.50 -11.91 20.51
CA SER A 26 1.46 -12.86 21.11
C SER A 26 1.81 -12.61 22.58
N GLY A 27 0.88 -12.00 23.33
CA GLY A 27 1.00 -11.75 24.77
C GLY A 27 1.71 -10.45 25.15
N ILE A 28 2.04 -9.55 24.22
CA ILE A 28 2.50 -8.19 24.53
C ILE A 28 1.33 -7.19 24.41
N LYS A 29 1.18 -6.28 25.36
CA LYS A 29 0.21 -5.19 25.25
C LYS A 29 0.71 -4.20 24.21
N ILE A 30 -0.15 -3.76 23.29
CA ILE A 30 0.20 -2.78 22.27
C ILE A 30 -0.75 -1.59 22.36
N LEU A 31 -0.22 -0.39 22.55
CA LEU A 31 -0.95 0.86 22.49
C LEU A 31 -0.69 1.53 21.13
N TYR A 32 -1.71 1.58 20.29
CA TYR A 32 -1.65 2.33 19.04
C TYR A 32 -1.96 3.80 19.31
N VAL A 33 -1.05 4.69 18.90
CA VAL A 33 -1.22 6.13 19.00
C VAL A 33 -1.37 6.69 17.59
N PHE A 34 -2.59 7.03 17.22
CA PHE A 34 -2.86 7.70 15.96
C PHE A 34 -2.34 9.13 16.02
N VAL A 35 -1.62 9.50 14.98
CA VAL A 35 -1.09 10.86 14.80
C VAL A 35 -1.99 11.54 13.78
N ASP A 36 -2.75 12.54 14.23
CA ASP A 36 -3.61 13.34 13.38
C ASP A 36 -2.89 14.65 13.01
N ILE A 37 -2.49 14.77 11.75
CA ILE A 37 -1.75 15.94 11.26
C ILE A 37 -2.77 17.00 10.82
N LYS A 38 -2.68 18.17 11.47
CA LYS A 38 -3.51 19.32 11.13
C LYS A 38 -2.93 20.03 9.91
N ILE A 39 -3.80 20.30 8.94
CA ILE A 39 -3.49 21.02 7.71
C ILE A 39 -4.50 22.16 7.54
N ASP A 40 -4.36 22.93 6.45
CA ASP A 40 -5.30 23.98 6.06
C ASP A 40 -6.43 23.39 5.18
N PRO A 41 -7.60 23.00 5.74
CA PRO A 41 -8.68 22.40 4.96
C PRO A 41 -9.31 23.39 3.98
N VAL A 42 -9.29 24.69 4.30
CA VAL A 42 -9.90 25.73 3.47
C VAL A 42 -9.12 25.82 2.16
N HIS A 43 -7.79 25.87 2.23
CA HIS A 43 -6.97 25.86 1.03
C HIS A 43 -7.23 24.60 0.18
N PHE A 44 -7.32 23.42 0.79
CA PHE A 44 -7.58 22.19 0.03
C PHE A 44 -8.96 22.21 -0.65
N ILE A 45 -10.00 22.67 0.04
CA ILE A 45 -11.36 22.82 -0.53
C ILE A 45 -11.35 23.80 -1.71
N GLU A 46 -10.78 25.00 -1.53
CA GLU A 46 -10.74 26.00 -2.60
C GLU A 46 -9.90 25.53 -3.80
N THR A 47 -8.82 24.79 -3.54
CA THR A 47 -8.02 24.16 -4.58
C THR A 47 -8.85 23.17 -5.41
N LEU A 48 -9.63 22.31 -4.75
CA LEU A 48 -10.50 21.37 -5.46
C LEU A 48 -11.61 22.09 -6.23
N LYS A 49 -12.18 23.16 -5.65
CA LYS A 49 -13.21 23.97 -6.31
C LYS A 49 -12.70 24.63 -7.59
N LEU A 50 -11.47 25.13 -7.57
CA LEU A 50 -10.85 25.80 -8.71
C LEU A 50 -10.50 24.82 -9.85
N ASN A 51 -10.16 23.57 -9.52
CA ASN A 51 -9.56 22.63 -10.47
C ASN A 51 -10.46 21.47 -10.91
N ILE A 52 -11.59 21.23 -10.23
CA ILE A 52 -12.48 20.10 -10.50
C ILE A 52 -13.91 20.60 -10.73
N ASP A 53 -14.50 20.23 -11.87
CA ASP A 53 -15.89 20.53 -12.21
C ASP A 53 -16.85 19.74 -11.28
N LYS A 54 -17.90 20.40 -10.79
CA LYS A 54 -18.93 19.80 -9.91
C LYS A 54 -19.62 18.56 -10.50
N LYS A 55 -19.62 18.41 -11.83
CA LYS A 55 -20.17 17.25 -12.55
C LYS A 55 -19.30 15.99 -12.38
N MET A 56 -18.02 16.15 -12.03
CA MET A 56 -17.12 15.02 -11.83
C MET A 56 -17.34 14.39 -10.45
N ARG A 57 -17.33 13.05 -10.41
CA ARG A 57 -17.38 12.28 -9.17
C ARG A 57 -15.98 12.13 -8.59
N ILE A 58 -15.79 12.58 -7.37
CA ILE A 58 -14.49 12.62 -6.68
C ILE A 58 -14.37 11.43 -5.74
N GLY A 59 -13.32 10.62 -5.90
CA GLY A 59 -12.88 9.66 -4.89
C GLY A 59 -11.77 10.27 -4.03
N LEU A 60 -12.04 10.56 -2.76
CA LEU A 60 -11.06 11.11 -1.82
C LEU A 60 -10.35 10.00 -1.06
N VAL A 61 -9.02 9.97 -1.11
CA VAL A 61 -8.17 9.02 -0.40
C VAL A 61 -6.98 9.73 0.28
N SER A 62 -6.38 9.10 1.29
CA SER A 62 -5.27 9.64 2.07
C SER A 62 -4.58 8.55 2.91
N THR A 63 -3.58 8.91 3.71
CA THR A 63 -3.03 8.07 4.78
C THR A 63 -3.79 8.31 6.09
N ILE A 64 -3.62 7.41 7.06
CA ILE A 64 -4.25 7.51 8.39
C ILE A 64 -4.01 8.87 9.07
N GLN A 65 -2.91 9.53 8.76
CA GLN A 65 -2.52 10.80 9.39
C GLN A 65 -3.42 11.98 9.00
N PHE A 66 -4.16 11.91 7.89
CA PHE A 66 -5.00 13.01 7.43
C PHE A 66 -6.47 12.63 7.25
N VAL A 67 -6.89 11.41 7.62
CA VAL A 67 -8.28 10.95 7.39
C VAL A 67 -9.31 11.86 8.07
N THR A 68 -9.01 12.41 9.24
CA THR A 68 -9.90 13.35 9.94
C THR A 68 -10.22 14.56 9.06
N THR A 69 -9.19 15.18 8.49
CA THR A 69 -9.36 16.33 7.60
C THR A 69 -10.02 15.92 6.29
N LEU A 70 -9.69 14.74 5.75
CA LEU A 70 -10.32 14.21 4.55
C LEU A 70 -11.85 14.08 4.69
N GLN A 71 -12.32 13.60 5.84
CA GLN A 71 -13.76 13.50 6.13
C GLN A 71 -14.42 14.88 6.22
N ALA A 72 -13.78 15.84 6.90
CA ALA A 72 -14.30 17.20 7.01
C ALA A 72 -14.40 17.89 5.64
N VAL A 73 -13.39 17.72 4.80
CA VAL A 73 -13.36 18.25 3.43
C VAL A 73 -14.43 17.60 2.56
N SER A 74 -14.61 16.27 2.66
CA SER A 74 -15.69 15.57 1.96
C SER A 74 -17.06 16.15 2.31
N ALA A 75 -17.35 16.34 3.61
CA ALA A 75 -18.63 16.87 4.06
C ALA A 75 -18.85 18.32 3.60
N ALA A 76 -17.80 19.15 3.61
CA ALA A 76 -17.88 20.53 3.12
C ALA A 76 -18.16 20.59 1.61
N LEU A 77 -17.44 19.81 0.80
CA LEU A 77 -17.64 19.75 -0.65
C LEU A 77 -19.03 19.23 -1.03
N GLN A 78 -19.55 18.24 -0.29
CA GLN A 78 -20.91 17.73 -0.52
C GLN A 78 -21.98 18.81 -0.29
N LYS A 79 -21.81 19.67 0.73
CA LYS A 79 -22.72 20.82 0.98
C LYS A 79 -22.68 21.85 -0.16
N GLU A 80 -21.53 21.98 -0.81
CA GLU A 80 -21.33 22.84 -1.99
C GLU A 80 -21.81 22.19 -3.31
N GLY A 81 -22.40 20.99 -3.25
CA GLY A 81 -22.98 20.29 -4.41
C GLY A 81 -22.01 19.43 -5.21
N TYR A 82 -20.82 19.11 -4.67
CA TYR A 82 -19.92 18.13 -5.29
C TYR A 82 -20.37 16.70 -4.99
N VAL A 83 -20.17 15.80 -5.96
CA VAL A 83 -20.36 14.36 -5.76
C VAL A 83 -19.07 13.74 -5.26
N VAL A 84 -18.92 13.63 -3.93
CA VAL A 84 -17.71 13.11 -3.29
C VAL A 84 -17.97 11.76 -2.61
N SER A 85 -17.05 10.82 -2.80
CA SER A 85 -17.02 9.52 -2.14
C SER A 85 -15.70 9.33 -1.39
N VAL A 86 -15.79 8.72 -0.20
CA VAL A 86 -14.64 8.37 0.63
C VAL A 86 -14.64 6.84 0.79
N PRO A 87 -13.95 6.09 -0.09
CA PRO A 87 -14.02 4.63 -0.14
C PRO A 87 -13.36 3.99 1.08
N GLN A 88 -13.76 2.76 1.41
CA GLN A 88 -13.11 1.99 2.48
C GLN A 88 -12.66 0.62 1.97
N PHE A 89 -11.41 0.26 2.27
CA PHE A 89 -10.92 -1.11 2.14
C PHE A 89 -10.66 -1.66 3.54
N LYS A 90 -11.57 -2.49 4.06
CA LYS A 90 -11.43 -3.02 5.42
C LYS A 90 -10.14 -3.86 5.55
N PRO A 91 -9.40 -3.75 6.67
CA PRO A 91 -9.78 -3.09 7.93
C PRO A 91 -9.44 -1.59 8.02
N LEU A 92 -8.97 -0.96 6.94
CA LEU A 92 -8.57 0.46 6.95
C LEU A 92 -9.76 1.39 7.21
N SER A 93 -9.45 2.59 7.70
CA SER A 93 -10.44 3.65 7.91
C SER A 93 -11.00 4.13 6.56
N PRO A 94 -12.23 4.68 6.50
CA PRO A 94 -12.74 5.28 5.27
C PRO A 94 -11.80 6.39 4.76
N GLY A 95 -11.39 6.28 3.51
CA GLY A 95 -10.46 7.17 2.83
C GLY A 95 -9.00 6.78 3.01
N GLU A 96 -8.68 5.85 3.90
CA GLU A 96 -7.31 5.41 4.13
C GLU A 96 -6.85 4.41 3.05
N ILE A 97 -5.65 4.64 2.52
CA ILE A 97 -4.94 3.73 1.63
C ILE A 97 -3.51 3.47 2.12
N LEU A 98 -2.98 2.32 1.75
CA LEU A 98 -1.58 1.92 1.96
C LEU A 98 -0.90 1.73 0.61
N GLY A 99 0.43 1.77 0.57
CA GLY A 99 1.14 1.48 -0.69
C GLY A 99 0.87 0.08 -1.24
N CYS A 100 0.51 -0.87 -0.39
CA CYS A 100 0.14 -2.23 -0.78
C CYS A 100 -1.37 -2.43 -0.96
N THR A 101 -2.22 -1.46 -0.63
CA THR A 101 -3.68 -1.64 -0.56
C THR A 101 -4.40 -0.34 -0.88
N ALA A 102 -5.13 -0.34 -1.99
CA ALA A 102 -6.02 0.75 -2.38
C ALA A 102 -7.35 0.18 -2.90
N PRO A 103 -8.49 0.84 -2.63
CA PRO A 103 -9.80 0.38 -3.09
C PRO A 103 -9.98 0.58 -4.61
N LYS A 104 -10.82 -0.26 -5.22
CA LYS A 104 -11.34 0.00 -6.57
C LYS A 104 -12.48 1.00 -6.52
N LEU A 105 -12.31 2.14 -7.17
CA LEU A 105 -13.22 3.27 -7.23
C LEU A 105 -14.16 3.13 -8.44
N ARG A 106 -15.27 2.42 -8.27
CA ARG A 106 -16.19 2.09 -9.38
C ARG A 106 -17.03 3.27 -9.88
N CYS A 107 -17.24 4.27 -9.04
CA CYS A 107 -18.16 5.38 -9.30
C CYS A 107 -17.46 6.74 -9.14
N ALA A 108 -16.20 6.83 -9.54
CA ALA A 108 -15.42 8.06 -9.55
C ALA A 108 -14.94 8.37 -10.96
N ASP A 109 -14.77 9.64 -11.28
CA ASP A 109 -14.14 10.12 -12.52
C ASP A 109 -12.70 10.59 -12.22
N VAL A 110 -12.46 11.04 -10.99
CA VAL A 110 -11.14 11.43 -10.48
C VAL A 110 -10.88 10.78 -9.12
N VAL A 111 -9.62 10.44 -8.88
CA VAL A 111 -9.11 10.14 -7.53
C VAL A 111 -8.23 11.29 -7.07
N VAL A 112 -8.49 11.80 -5.86
CA VAL A 112 -7.70 12.84 -5.24
C VAL A 112 -7.09 12.27 -3.97
N TYR A 113 -5.77 12.23 -3.92
CA TYR A 113 -4.99 11.83 -2.76
C TYR A 113 -4.56 13.07 -1.97
N LEU A 114 -4.94 13.13 -0.70
CA LEU A 114 -4.41 14.08 0.27
C LEU A 114 -3.17 13.47 0.92
N GLY A 115 -2.00 14.06 0.72
CA GLY A 115 -0.77 13.65 1.37
C GLY A 115 0.48 13.95 0.55
N ASP A 116 1.62 13.82 1.20
CA ASP A 116 2.92 13.93 0.56
C ASP A 116 3.32 12.60 -0.11
N GLY A 117 4.34 12.70 -0.96
CA GLY A 117 4.91 11.56 -1.69
C GLY A 117 3.97 10.93 -2.72
N ARG A 118 4.53 10.05 -3.55
CA ARG A 118 3.79 9.36 -4.62
C ARG A 118 3.42 7.92 -4.29
N PHE A 119 4.06 7.34 -3.27
CA PHE A 119 3.99 5.91 -2.98
C PHE A 119 2.56 5.39 -2.76
N HIS A 120 1.72 6.14 -2.05
CA HIS A 120 0.33 5.76 -1.77
C HIS A 120 -0.60 6.00 -2.97
N ILE A 121 -0.51 7.16 -3.62
CA ILE A 121 -1.34 7.45 -4.81
C ILE A 121 -1.01 6.52 -5.98
N GLU A 122 0.24 6.05 -6.10
CA GLU A 122 0.59 5.01 -7.07
C GLU A 122 -0.21 3.72 -6.84
N ALA A 123 -0.45 3.31 -5.59
CA ALA A 123 -1.30 2.15 -5.30
C ALA A 123 -2.74 2.38 -5.78
N ALA A 124 -3.28 3.59 -5.56
CA ALA A 124 -4.59 3.98 -6.04
C ALA A 124 -4.66 4.02 -7.58
N MET A 125 -3.63 4.55 -8.25
CA MET A 125 -3.51 4.55 -9.71
C MET A 125 -3.45 3.12 -10.25
N ILE A 126 -2.59 2.26 -9.69
CA ILE A 126 -2.46 0.85 -10.09
C ILE A 126 -3.80 0.12 -9.98
N ALA A 127 -4.55 0.35 -8.91
CA ALA A 127 -5.88 -0.25 -8.71
C ALA A 127 -6.96 0.33 -9.64
N ASN A 128 -6.77 1.56 -10.14
CA ASN A 128 -7.76 2.34 -10.88
C ASN A 128 -7.14 3.03 -12.13
N PRO A 129 -6.65 2.25 -13.12
CA PRO A 129 -5.83 2.77 -14.23
C PRO A 129 -6.54 3.78 -15.15
N ASN A 130 -7.87 3.81 -15.12
CA ASN A 130 -8.68 4.67 -16.00
C ASN A 130 -9.10 5.98 -15.34
N LEU A 131 -8.79 6.20 -14.06
CA LEU A 131 -9.14 7.44 -13.36
C LEU A 131 -8.06 8.49 -13.55
N LYS A 132 -8.48 9.76 -13.66
CA LYS A 132 -7.54 10.88 -13.50
C LYS A 132 -7.13 10.93 -12.03
N ALA A 133 -5.83 10.97 -11.77
CA ALA A 133 -5.29 11.02 -10.42
C ALA A 133 -4.71 12.39 -10.13
N TYR A 134 -5.02 12.92 -8.97
CA TYR A 134 -4.44 14.16 -8.48
C TYR A 134 -3.92 13.99 -7.06
N ARG A 135 -2.82 14.65 -6.75
CA ARG A 135 -2.24 14.72 -5.41
C ARG A 135 -2.32 16.15 -4.90
N TYR A 136 -2.83 16.31 -3.69
CA TYR A 136 -2.67 17.54 -2.93
C TYR A 136 -1.65 17.31 -1.81
N ASP A 137 -0.53 18.01 -1.91
CA ASP A 137 0.50 18.04 -0.87
C ASP A 137 0.17 19.15 0.14
N PRO A 138 -0.20 18.82 1.39
CA PRO A 138 -0.64 19.82 2.35
C PRO A 138 0.49 20.69 2.91
N TYR A 139 1.74 20.24 2.79
CA TYR A 139 2.90 20.99 3.27
C TYR A 139 3.31 22.04 2.25
N ASP A 140 3.44 21.62 0.99
CA ASP A 140 3.82 22.49 -0.12
C ASP A 140 2.63 23.28 -0.70
N LYS A 141 1.40 22.96 -0.29
CA LYS A 141 0.14 23.47 -0.87
C LYS A 141 0.06 23.28 -2.39
N LYS A 142 0.67 22.22 -2.91
CA LYS A 142 0.71 21.91 -4.35
C LYS A 142 -0.36 20.90 -4.73
N PHE A 143 -1.03 21.18 -5.85
CA PHE A 143 -1.97 20.26 -6.48
C PHE A 143 -1.43 19.81 -7.83
N THR A 144 -1.11 18.53 -7.96
CA THR A 144 -0.46 17.97 -9.14
C THR A 144 -1.32 16.89 -9.76
N ALA A 145 -1.37 16.88 -11.10
CA ALA A 145 -1.86 15.72 -11.84
C ALA A 145 -0.79 14.62 -11.78
N GLU A 146 -1.19 13.42 -11.39
CA GLU A 146 -0.31 12.28 -11.21
C GLU A 146 -0.55 11.25 -12.32
N TYR A 147 0.55 10.69 -12.81
CA TYR A 147 0.53 9.67 -13.86
C TYR A 147 1.35 8.48 -13.44
N TYR A 148 0.90 7.30 -13.85
CA TYR A 148 1.62 6.06 -13.66
C TYR A 148 1.90 5.41 -15.00
N ASP A 149 3.16 5.06 -15.26
CA ASP A 149 3.56 4.46 -16.51
C ASP A 149 3.23 2.96 -16.52
N PHE A 150 1.97 2.65 -16.83
CA PHE A 150 1.45 1.28 -16.91
C PHE A 150 2.16 0.46 -17.98
N SER A 151 2.57 1.09 -19.08
CA SER A 151 3.28 0.43 -20.17
C SER A 151 4.64 -0.06 -19.69
N ARG A 152 5.43 0.83 -19.06
CA ARG A 152 6.72 0.49 -18.46
C ARG A 152 6.57 -0.53 -17.33
N MET A 153 5.61 -0.36 -16.42
CA MET A 153 5.37 -1.33 -15.35
C MET A 153 5.06 -2.72 -15.93
N SER A 154 4.16 -2.80 -16.91
CA SER A 154 3.76 -4.06 -17.54
C SER A 154 4.93 -4.69 -18.30
N LYS A 155 5.71 -3.89 -19.04
CA LYS A 155 6.91 -4.34 -19.75
C LYS A 155 7.95 -4.91 -18.79
N ASN A 156 8.23 -4.21 -17.68
CA ASN A 156 9.21 -4.65 -16.68
C ASN A 156 8.77 -5.97 -16.02
N ARG A 157 7.50 -6.07 -15.60
CA ARG A 157 6.96 -7.30 -15.00
C ARG A 157 6.93 -8.45 -15.98
N LYS A 158 6.55 -8.19 -17.23
CA LYS A 158 6.56 -9.17 -18.31
C LYS A 158 7.97 -9.70 -18.57
N LYS A 159 8.97 -8.81 -18.63
CA LYS A 159 10.38 -9.19 -18.75
C LYS A 159 10.81 -10.08 -17.58
N ALA A 160 10.53 -9.69 -16.33
CA ALA A 160 10.88 -10.49 -15.16
C ALA A 160 10.22 -11.89 -15.19
N ILE A 161 8.96 -11.97 -15.63
CA ILE A 161 8.26 -13.26 -15.83
C ILE A 161 8.93 -14.08 -16.93
N ASP A 162 9.26 -13.47 -18.07
CA ASP A 162 9.86 -14.17 -19.21
C ASP A 162 11.29 -14.64 -18.90
N ASP A 163 12.07 -13.85 -18.16
CA ASP A 163 13.39 -14.25 -17.65
C ASP A 163 13.24 -15.45 -16.67
N ALA A 164 12.27 -15.41 -15.75
CA ALA A 164 12.02 -16.49 -14.79
C ALA A 164 11.42 -17.77 -15.40
N LYS A 165 10.84 -17.72 -16.62
CA LYS A 165 10.28 -18.92 -17.27
C LYS A 165 11.32 -20.00 -17.50
N ASN A 166 12.56 -19.60 -17.80
CA ASN A 166 13.66 -20.52 -18.08
C ASN A 166 14.44 -20.93 -16.83
N ALA A 167 14.08 -20.39 -15.66
CA ALA A 167 14.74 -20.72 -14.41
C ALA A 167 14.40 -22.16 -13.96
N ASN A 168 15.41 -22.89 -13.50
CA ASN A 168 15.35 -24.22 -12.93
C ASN A 168 15.42 -24.21 -11.40
N SER A 169 15.98 -23.16 -10.79
CA SER A 169 16.11 -23.01 -9.34
C SER A 169 15.46 -21.72 -8.84
N PHE A 170 14.63 -21.84 -7.79
CA PHE A 170 13.85 -20.73 -7.24
C PHE A 170 14.13 -20.51 -5.75
N GLY A 171 14.35 -19.26 -5.37
CA GLY A 171 14.25 -18.80 -3.98
C GLY A 171 12.83 -18.38 -3.64
N VAL A 172 12.16 -19.12 -2.76
CA VAL A 172 10.85 -18.76 -2.21
C VAL A 172 11.06 -17.97 -0.93
N ILE A 173 11.00 -16.65 -1.03
CA ILE A 173 11.23 -15.76 0.11
C ILE A 173 9.95 -15.66 0.93
N LEU A 174 10.04 -15.99 2.22
CA LEU A 174 8.97 -15.82 3.19
C LEU A 174 9.33 -14.67 4.14
N GLY A 175 8.56 -13.59 4.07
CA GLY A 175 8.77 -12.41 4.90
C GLY A 175 8.50 -12.68 6.38
N THR A 176 9.47 -12.38 7.25
CA THR A 176 9.34 -12.57 8.71
C THR A 176 8.99 -11.30 9.47
N LEU A 177 8.91 -10.16 8.78
CA LEU A 177 8.52 -8.89 9.39
C LEU A 177 7.00 -8.82 9.59
N GLY A 178 6.59 -8.73 10.85
CA GLY A 178 5.18 -8.63 11.22
C GLY A 178 4.35 -9.80 10.67
N ARG A 179 3.35 -9.47 9.85
CA ARG A 179 2.40 -10.43 9.24
C ARG A 179 2.53 -10.52 7.72
N GLN A 180 3.66 -10.07 7.16
CA GLN A 180 3.81 -9.98 5.70
C GLN A 180 3.94 -11.36 5.02
N GLY A 181 4.52 -12.35 5.72
CA GLY A 181 4.67 -13.71 5.21
C GLY A 181 3.41 -14.56 5.35
N ASN A 182 3.27 -15.54 4.45
CA ASN A 182 2.21 -16.53 4.48
C ASN A 182 2.77 -17.93 4.16
N THR A 183 2.85 -18.80 5.18
CA THR A 183 3.43 -20.16 5.06
C THR A 183 2.63 -21.05 4.11
N ARG A 184 1.30 -20.95 4.13
CA ARG A 184 0.43 -21.71 3.23
C ARG A 184 0.67 -21.33 1.77
N VAL A 185 0.85 -20.04 1.48
CA VAL A 185 1.22 -19.60 0.13
C VAL A 185 2.60 -20.12 -0.26
N ALA A 186 3.56 -20.14 0.69
CA ALA A 186 4.89 -20.68 0.44
C ALA A 186 4.85 -22.17 0.09
N GLU A 187 4.09 -22.97 0.84
CA GLU A 187 3.88 -24.40 0.57
C GLU A 187 3.28 -24.63 -0.81
N VAL A 188 2.18 -23.93 -1.13
CA VAL A 188 1.53 -24.03 -2.46
C VAL A 188 2.49 -23.68 -3.59
N LEU A 189 3.32 -22.64 -3.42
CA LEU A 189 4.30 -22.26 -4.43
C LEU A 189 5.40 -23.31 -4.58
N ARG A 190 5.90 -23.89 -3.49
CA ARG A 190 6.88 -24.98 -3.55
C ARG A 190 6.34 -26.20 -4.27
N GLU A 191 5.11 -26.62 -3.96
CA GLU A 191 4.45 -27.73 -4.63
C GLU A 191 4.31 -27.48 -6.13
N LYS A 192 3.88 -26.27 -6.53
CA LYS A 192 3.78 -25.89 -7.94
C LYS A 192 5.13 -25.91 -8.66
N ILE A 193 6.20 -25.44 -8.01
CA ILE A 193 7.55 -25.46 -8.59
C ILE A 193 8.05 -26.90 -8.71
N ALA A 194 7.84 -27.74 -7.69
CA ALA A 194 8.21 -29.15 -7.71
C ALA A 194 7.48 -29.94 -8.79
N ASN A 195 6.18 -29.69 -8.99
CA ASN A 195 5.37 -30.33 -10.05
C ASN A 195 5.84 -29.96 -11.48
N LEU A 196 6.61 -28.89 -11.63
CA LEU A 196 7.26 -28.51 -12.89
C LEU A 196 8.68 -29.09 -13.01
N ASN A 197 9.07 -30.02 -12.13
CA ASN A 197 10.41 -30.61 -12.03
C ASN A 197 11.52 -29.56 -11.80
N ARG A 198 11.20 -28.48 -11.08
CA ARG A 198 12.13 -27.39 -10.75
C ARG A 198 12.47 -27.40 -9.25
N GLN A 199 13.65 -26.90 -8.92
CA GLN A 199 14.14 -26.85 -7.54
C GLN A 199 13.66 -25.58 -6.83
N SER A 200 13.32 -25.69 -5.54
CA SER A 200 13.00 -24.53 -4.71
C SER A 200 13.56 -24.65 -3.29
N ILE A 201 14.03 -23.52 -2.76
CA ILE A 201 14.47 -23.34 -1.38
C ILE A 201 13.65 -22.23 -0.74
N VAL A 202 13.23 -22.44 0.52
CA VAL A 202 12.58 -21.38 1.31
C VAL A 202 13.64 -20.53 1.99
N ILE A 203 13.54 -19.22 1.86
CA ILE A 203 14.44 -18.25 2.47
C ILE A 203 13.63 -17.34 3.39
N LEU A 204 13.96 -17.35 4.69
CA LEU A 204 13.32 -16.49 5.67
C LEU A 204 14.05 -15.14 5.74
N LEU A 205 13.37 -14.04 5.41
CA LEU A 205 13.97 -12.69 5.46
C LEU A 205 13.04 -11.70 6.17
N SER A 206 13.59 -10.93 7.11
CA SER A 206 12.90 -9.79 7.72
C SER A 206 12.85 -8.59 6.78
N GLU A 207 13.95 -8.35 6.08
CA GLU A 207 14.11 -7.28 5.11
C GLU A 207 14.74 -7.85 3.84
N ILE A 208 14.17 -7.47 2.70
CA ILE A 208 14.55 -7.96 1.37
C ILE A 208 15.22 -6.81 0.63
N PHE A 209 16.48 -7.00 0.24
CA PHE A 209 17.22 -6.04 -0.58
C PHE A 209 18.23 -6.78 -1.47
N PRO A 210 18.61 -6.24 -2.63
CA PRO A 210 19.40 -6.95 -3.65
C PRO A 210 20.66 -7.64 -3.10
N LYS A 211 21.44 -6.94 -2.26
CA LYS A 211 22.68 -7.49 -1.67
C LYS A 211 22.50 -8.78 -0.87
N LYS A 212 21.32 -9.02 -0.28
CA LYS A 212 21.00 -10.28 0.42
C LYS A 212 20.70 -11.41 -0.57
N LEU A 213 20.05 -11.08 -1.69
CA LEU A 213 19.71 -12.05 -2.73
C LEU A 213 20.95 -12.47 -3.51
N ASP A 214 21.91 -11.56 -3.70
CA ASP A 214 23.21 -11.83 -4.33
C ASP A 214 24.03 -12.92 -3.60
N LEU A 215 23.72 -13.20 -2.32
CA LEU A 215 24.36 -14.27 -1.53
C LEU A 215 23.89 -15.69 -1.93
N PHE A 216 22.91 -15.80 -2.82
CA PHE A 216 22.39 -17.07 -3.32
C PHE A 216 22.71 -17.26 -4.82
N PRO A 217 24.00 -17.41 -5.20
CA PRO A 217 24.42 -17.42 -6.61
C PRO A 217 23.86 -18.59 -7.43
N ASN A 218 23.39 -19.65 -6.75
CA ASN A 218 22.83 -20.84 -7.39
C ASN A 218 21.31 -20.73 -7.65
N LEU A 219 20.68 -19.61 -7.30
CA LEU A 219 19.26 -19.36 -7.51
C LEU A 219 19.05 -18.42 -8.70
N GLU A 220 18.29 -18.88 -9.68
CA GLU A 220 18.09 -18.17 -10.94
C GLU A 220 16.90 -17.20 -10.88
N ALA A 221 15.91 -17.45 -10.02
CA ALA A 221 14.75 -16.58 -9.83
C ALA A 221 14.28 -16.56 -8.38
N PHE A 222 13.59 -15.47 -8.00
CA PHE A 222 13.02 -15.32 -6.67
C PHE A 222 11.53 -15.02 -6.74
N VAL A 223 10.76 -15.60 -5.81
CA VAL A 223 9.36 -15.24 -5.57
C VAL A 223 9.24 -14.82 -4.12
N GLN A 224 8.72 -13.62 -3.88
CA GLN A 224 8.59 -13.06 -2.54
C GLN A 224 7.15 -13.13 -2.03
N ILE A 225 7.00 -13.60 -0.79
CA ILE A 225 5.76 -13.65 -0.02
C ILE A 225 5.97 -12.75 1.18
N ALA A 226 5.96 -11.44 0.92
CA ALA A 226 6.11 -10.36 1.89
C ALA A 226 5.30 -9.14 1.43
N CYS A 227 5.86 -7.94 1.49
CA CYS A 227 5.20 -6.74 0.98
C CYS A 227 5.13 -6.76 -0.56
N PRO A 228 3.94 -6.62 -1.18
CA PRO A 228 3.79 -6.68 -2.64
C PRO A 228 4.42 -5.50 -3.38
N ARG A 229 4.88 -4.46 -2.67
CA ARG A 229 5.55 -3.28 -3.26
C ARG A 229 7.05 -3.47 -3.50
N LEU A 230 7.61 -4.62 -3.11
CA LEU A 230 9.02 -4.94 -3.32
C LEU A 230 9.34 -5.51 -4.71
N SER A 231 8.31 -5.95 -5.47
CA SER A 231 8.44 -6.68 -6.74
C SER A 231 7.53 -6.17 -7.85
#